data_AF-F4HIB0-F1
#
_entry.id   AF-F4HIB0-F1
#
_cell.length_a   1.000
_cell.length_b   1.000
_cell.length_c   1.000
_cell.angle_alpha   90.00
_cell.angle_beta   90.00
_cell.angle_gamma   90.00
#
_symmetry.space_group_name_H-M   'P 1'
#
loop_
_entity.id
_entity.type
_entity.pdbx_description
1 polymer ?
#
loop_
_entity_poly.entity_id
_entity_poly.type
_entity_poly.pdbx_seq_one_letter_code
_entity_poly.pdbx_strand_id
1 'polypeptide(L)'
;MNGLLIWTLIVITFTAILLHLSKEEEKKVLIPAVIVILTMGYVLGWAVSNGDLALAFATLIVGALVVNLYYASLRRKGYILEDERTLRIEEISARRTLQVLMITLAFLVVYLSIVQKKSPELRYAFILAEFVLVFTMLLHIAFRRYYGRVM
;
A
#
# COMPACT_ATOMS: atom_id res chain seq x y z
N MET A 1 -0.04 15.99 -21.34
CA MET A 1 -0.65 14.87 -22.10
C MET A 1 0.28 13.66 -22.23
N ASN A 2 1.59 13.84 -22.44
CA ASN A 2 2.54 12.72 -22.61
C ASN A 2 2.73 11.83 -21.37
N GLY A 3 2.70 12.38 -20.15
CA GLY A 3 2.91 11.61 -18.93
C GLY A 3 1.82 10.58 -18.64
N LEU A 4 0.58 10.86 -19.04
CA LEU A 4 -0.58 9.99 -18.78
C LEU A 4 -0.56 8.75 -19.69
N LEU A 5 -0.16 8.92 -20.96
CA LEU A 5 0.02 7.83 -21.93
C LEU A 5 1.16 6.88 -21.54
N ILE A 6 2.30 7.43 -21.12
CA ILE A 6 3.43 6.64 -20.61
C ILE A 6 3.01 5.85 -19.39
N TRP A 7 2.24 6.47 -18.49
CA TRP A 7 1.78 5.81 -17.28
C TRP A 7 0.77 4.69 -17.55
N THR A 8 -0.18 4.92 -18.46
CA THR A 8 -1.11 3.86 -18.90
C THR A 8 -0.37 2.68 -19.54
N LEU A 9 0.67 2.93 -20.32
CA LEU A 9 1.50 1.88 -20.90
C LEU A 9 2.25 1.08 -19.81
N ILE A 10 2.77 1.74 -18.78
CA ILE A 10 3.44 1.07 -17.65
C ILE A 10 2.44 0.18 -16.89
N VAL A 11 1.24 0.67 -16.61
CA VAL A 11 0.23 -0.14 -15.92
C VAL A 11 -0.21 -1.33 -16.77
N ILE A 12 -0.47 -1.12 -18.06
CA ILE A 12 -0.90 -2.19 -18.97
C ILE A 12 0.21 -3.24 -19.13
N THR A 13 1.46 -2.83 -19.31
CA THR A 13 2.58 -3.77 -19.44
C THR A 13 2.86 -4.50 -18.14
N PHE A 14 2.85 -3.81 -16.99
CA PHE A 14 3.07 -4.43 -15.69
C PHE A 14 1.94 -5.41 -15.32
N THR A 15 0.69 -5.07 -15.62
CA THR A 15 -0.46 -5.97 -15.41
C THR A 15 -0.42 -7.17 -16.33
N ALA A 16 -0.05 -7.00 -17.61
CA ALA A 16 0.14 -8.11 -18.54
C ALA A 16 1.27 -9.05 -18.09
N ILE A 17 2.38 -8.51 -17.59
CA ILE A 17 3.49 -9.27 -17.01
C ILE A 17 3.03 -10.04 -15.77
N LEU A 18 2.27 -9.41 -14.87
CA LEU A 18 1.69 -10.06 -13.68
C LEU A 18 0.71 -11.18 -14.04
N LEU A 19 -0.15 -10.97 -15.05
CA LEU A 19 -1.06 -11.99 -15.58
C LEU A 19 -0.30 -13.19 -16.13
N HIS A 20 0.81 -12.94 -16.84
CA HIS A 20 1.62 -13.99 -17.46
C HIS A 20 2.45 -14.78 -16.42
N LEU A 21 2.95 -14.11 -15.38
CA LEU A 21 3.69 -14.73 -14.27
C LEU A 21 2.80 -15.46 -13.25
N SER A 22 1.52 -15.08 -13.16
CA SER A 22 0.56 -15.68 -12.23
C SER A 22 0.04 -17.03 -12.73
N LYS A 23 0.81 -18.09 -12.47
CA LYS A 23 0.42 -19.49 -12.77
C LYS A 23 -0.77 -20.00 -11.96
N GLU A 24 -1.01 -19.45 -10.76
CA GLU A 24 -2.11 -19.87 -9.87
C GLU A 24 -3.30 -18.91 -9.99
N GLU A 25 -4.52 -19.45 -10.03
CA GLU A 25 -5.74 -18.64 -10.12
C GLU A 25 -5.91 -17.70 -8.93
N GLU A 26 -5.50 -18.13 -7.73
CA GLU A 26 -5.53 -17.30 -6.51
C GLU A 26 -4.72 -16.00 -6.64
N LYS A 27 -3.58 -16.05 -7.34
CA LYS A 27 -2.73 -14.88 -7.56
C LYS A 27 -3.35 -13.91 -8.57
N LYS A 28 -4.16 -14.40 -9.52
CA LYS A 28 -4.86 -13.55 -10.50
C LYS A 28 -5.90 -12.65 -9.83
N VAL A 29 -6.48 -13.13 -8.73
CA VAL A 29 -7.47 -12.41 -7.94
C VAL A 29 -6.87 -11.16 -7.27
N LEU A 30 -5.55 -11.07 -7.11
CA LEU A 30 -4.89 -9.90 -6.51
C LEU A 30 -4.58 -8.79 -7.53
N ILE A 31 -4.65 -9.08 -8.83
CA ILE A 31 -4.25 -8.15 -9.89
C ILE A 31 -5.03 -6.82 -9.83
N PRO A 32 -6.36 -6.79 -9.65
CA PRO A 32 -7.10 -5.53 -9.55
C PRO A 32 -6.64 -4.67 -8.37
N ALA A 33 -6.31 -5.27 -7.23
CA ALA A 33 -5.78 -4.54 -6.07
C ALA A 33 -4.41 -3.91 -6.39
N VAL A 34 -3.53 -4.63 -7.09
CA VAL A 34 -2.22 -4.12 -7.51
C VAL A 34 -2.37 -2.93 -8.46
N ILE A 35 -3.32 -2.99 -9.40
CA ILE A 35 -3.62 -1.86 -10.30
C ILE A 35 -4.00 -0.62 -9.49
N VAL A 36 -4.93 -0.79 -8.54
CA VAL A 36 -5.36 0.33 -7.68
C VAL A 36 -4.17 0.90 -6.91
N ILE A 37 -3.31 0.07 -6.32
CA ILE A 37 -2.13 0.51 -5.58
C ILE A 37 -1.16 1.30 -6.48
N LEU A 38 -0.92 0.84 -7.70
CA LEU A 38 -0.07 1.55 -8.66
C LEU A 38 -0.68 2.90 -9.05
N THR A 39 -1.99 2.92 -9.37
CA THR A 39 -2.70 4.18 -9.67
C THR A 39 -2.64 5.17 -8.53
N MET A 40 -2.83 4.69 -7.30
CA MET A 40 -2.71 5.48 -6.10
C MET A 40 -1.30 6.06 -5.96
N GLY A 41 -0.25 5.25 -6.14
CA GLY A 41 1.13 5.70 -6.05
C GLY A 41 1.48 6.80 -7.05
N TYR A 42 0.98 6.70 -8.29
CA TYR A 42 1.20 7.72 -9.31
C TYR A 42 0.50 9.03 -9.02
N VAL A 43 -0.80 8.97 -8.71
CA VAL A 43 -1.59 10.16 -8.38
C VAL A 43 -1.04 10.83 -7.12
N LEU A 44 -0.62 10.04 -6.13
CA LEU A 44 0.00 10.54 -4.91
C LEU A 44 1.34 11.24 -5.20
N GLY A 45 2.20 10.63 -6.01
CA GLY A 45 3.47 11.25 -6.42
C GLY A 45 3.27 12.55 -7.18
N TRP A 46 2.27 12.60 -8.06
CA TRP A 46 1.90 13.82 -8.78
C TRP A 46 1.35 14.90 -7.84
N ALA A 47 0.43 14.56 -6.93
CA ALA A 47 -0.13 15.48 -5.95
C ALA A 47 0.96 16.08 -5.04
N VAL A 48 1.87 15.23 -4.54
CA VAL A 48 3.02 15.64 -3.73
C VAL A 48 3.96 16.54 -4.54
N SER A 49 4.20 16.26 -5.82
CA SER A 49 5.04 17.11 -6.67
C SER A 49 4.48 18.54 -6.80
N ASN A 50 3.15 18.67 -6.90
CA ASN A 50 2.45 19.95 -7.00
C ASN A 50 2.26 20.64 -5.62
N GLY A 51 2.57 19.95 -4.53
CA GLY A 51 2.36 20.46 -3.17
C GLY A 51 0.90 20.50 -2.74
N ASP A 52 0.03 19.76 -3.42
CA ASP A 52 -1.39 19.69 -3.12
C ASP A 52 -1.67 18.64 -2.03
N LEU A 53 -1.76 19.10 -0.79
CA LEU A 53 -2.06 18.25 0.37
C LEU A 53 -3.46 17.63 0.29
N ALA A 54 -4.45 18.39 -0.20
CA ALA A 54 -5.83 17.93 -0.25
C ALA A 54 -5.96 16.75 -1.22
N LEU A 55 -5.37 16.88 -2.41
CA LEU A 55 -5.35 15.81 -3.39
C LEU A 55 -4.53 14.60 -2.91
N ALA A 56 -3.40 14.82 -2.23
CA ALA A 56 -2.57 13.73 -1.72
C ALA A 56 -3.31 12.89 -0.67
N PHE A 57 -3.96 13.53 0.30
CA PHE A 57 -4.76 12.82 1.31
C PHE A 57 -6.01 12.17 0.72
N ALA A 58 -6.71 12.86 -0.20
CA ALA A 58 -7.86 12.28 -0.89
C ALA A 58 -7.46 11.00 -1.63
N THR A 59 -6.33 11.02 -2.33
CA THR A 59 -5.79 9.85 -3.05
C THR A 59 -5.49 8.70 -2.11
N LEU A 60 -4.86 8.97 -0.97
CA LEU A 60 -4.54 7.93 0.03
C LEU A 60 -5.81 7.31 0.63
N ILE A 61 -6.77 8.15 1.03
CA ILE A 61 -8.04 7.69 1.63
C ILE A 61 -8.85 6.88 0.61
N VAL A 62 -9.06 7.42 -0.60
CA VAL A 62 -9.85 6.77 -1.64
C VAL A 62 -9.18 5.47 -2.08
N GLY A 63 -7.87 5.47 -2.31
CA GLY A 63 -7.13 4.27 -2.71
C GLY A 63 -7.21 3.17 -1.64
N ALA A 64 -7.02 3.52 -0.37
CA ALA A 64 -7.17 2.59 0.75
C ALA A 64 -8.60 2.03 0.85
N LEU A 65 -9.61 2.88 0.66
CA LEU A 65 -11.02 2.49 0.71
C LEU A 65 -11.38 1.55 -0.44
N VAL A 66 -10.97 1.86 -1.68
CA VAL A 66 -11.20 1.01 -2.85
C VAL A 66 -10.56 -0.37 -2.67
N VAL A 67 -9.31 -0.43 -2.21
CA VAL A 67 -8.62 -1.69 -1.92
C VAL A 67 -9.34 -2.48 -0.83
N ASN A 68 -9.78 -1.81 0.24
CA ASN A 68 -10.50 -2.47 1.32
C ASN A 68 -11.86 -3.02 0.85
N LEU A 69 -12.63 -2.25 0.07
CA LEU A 69 -13.89 -2.71 -0.52
C LEU A 69 -13.68 -3.89 -1.48
N TYR A 70 -12.60 -3.86 -2.25
CA TYR A 70 -12.24 -4.97 -3.14
C TYR A 70 -11.98 -6.25 -2.36
N TYR A 71 -11.15 -6.19 -1.31
CA TYR A 71 -10.90 -7.33 -0.44
C TYR A 71 -12.15 -7.80 0.33
N ALA A 72 -13.02 -6.87 0.77
CA ALA A 72 -14.28 -7.22 1.39
C ALA A 72 -15.23 -7.96 0.42
N SER A 73 -15.28 -7.52 -0.85
CA SER A 73 -16.03 -8.19 -1.92
C SER A 73 -15.50 -9.59 -2.20
N LEU A 74 -14.18 -9.76 -2.19
CA LEU A 74 -13.53 -11.06 -2.34
C LEU A 74 -13.87 -12.03 -1.22
N ARG A 75 -13.82 -11.56 0.03
CA ARG A 75 -14.23 -12.36 1.19
C ARG A 75 -15.69 -12.83 1.07
N ARG A 76 -16.60 -11.96 0.62
CA ARG A 76 -18.01 -12.33 0.38
C ARG A 76 -18.19 -13.40 -0.70
N LYS A 77 -17.27 -13.49 -1.66
CA LYS A 77 -17.29 -14.49 -2.74
C LYS A 77 -16.69 -15.84 -2.33
N GLY A 78 -16.28 -16.01 -1.06
CA GLY A 78 -15.70 -17.26 -0.56
C GLY A 78 -14.20 -17.41 -0.81
N TYR A 79 -13.51 -16.37 -1.28
CA TYR A 79 -12.05 -16.40 -1.35
C TYR A 79 -11.46 -16.24 0.06
N ILE A 80 -10.96 -17.35 0.61
CA ILE A 80 -10.25 -17.39 1.88
C ILE A 80 -8.80 -16.94 1.61
N LEU A 81 -8.52 -15.65 1.83
CA LEU A 81 -7.18 -15.07 1.62
C LEU A 81 -6.26 -15.22 2.85
N GLU A 82 -6.82 -15.65 3.99
CA GLU A 82 -6.11 -15.86 5.25
C GLU A 82 -6.51 -17.24 5.79
N ASP A 83 -5.53 -18.10 6.07
CA ASP A 83 -5.76 -19.36 6.77
C ASP A 83 -6.21 -19.04 8.20
N GLU A 84 -7.43 -19.45 8.57
CA GLU A 84 -8.07 -19.11 9.86
C GLU A 84 -7.40 -19.80 11.06
N ARG A 85 -6.45 -20.71 10.81
CA ARG A 85 -5.84 -21.56 11.84
C ARG A 85 -4.87 -20.86 12.78
N THR A 86 -4.52 -19.59 12.52
CA THR A 86 -3.43 -18.88 13.22
C THR A 86 -3.89 -17.58 13.88
N LEU A 87 -4.94 -17.60 14.73
CA LEU A 87 -5.34 -16.39 15.45
C LEU A 87 -5.45 -16.63 16.96
N ARG A 88 -4.37 -16.36 17.67
CA ARG A 88 -4.37 -16.12 19.12
C ARG A 88 -4.72 -14.64 19.38
N ILE A 89 -5.37 -14.32 20.50
CA ILE A 89 -5.80 -12.94 20.85
C ILE A 89 -4.63 -11.93 20.75
N GLU A 90 -3.43 -12.34 21.14
CA GLU A 90 -2.20 -11.55 21.08
C GLU A 90 -1.76 -11.23 19.63
N GLU A 91 -2.04 -12.12 18.69
CA GLU A 91 -1.73 -11.91 17.27
C GLU A 91 -2.71 -10.92 16.62
N ILE A 92 -3.98 -10.97 17.05
CA ILE A 92 -5.01 -10.01 16.60
C ILE A 92 -4.67 -8.60 17.07
N SER A 93 -4.30 -8.43 18.34
CA SER A 93 -3.94 -7.12 18.90
C SER A 93 -2.67 -6.58 18.24
N ALA A 94 -1.62 -7.40 18.08
CA ALA A 94 -0.40 -7.01 17.37
C ALA A 94 -0.68 -6.59 15.91
N ARG A 95 -1.53 -7.35 15.20
CA ARG A 95 -1.93 -7.04 13.82
C ARG A 95 -2.67 -5.71 13.72
N ARG A 96 -3.60 -5.42 14.64
CA ARG A 96 -4.34 -4.15 14.67
C ARG A 96 -3.42 -2.97 15.00
N THR A 97 -2.52 -3.14 15.98
CA THR A 97 -1.53 -2.11 16.31
C THR A 97 -0.64 -1.79 15.11
N LEU A 98 -0.14 -2.82 14.42
CA LEU A 98 0.69 -2.64 13.23
C LEU A 98 -0.09 -1.95 12.10
N GLN A 99 -1.37 -2.30 11.91
CA GLN A 99 -2.23 -1.64 10.91
C GLN A 99 -2.41 -0.15 11.21
N VAL A 100 -2.71 0.21 12.46
CA VAL A 100 -2.86 1.61 12.89
C VAL A 100 -1.54 2.37 12.75
N LEU A 101 -0.42 1.75 13.13
CA LEU A 101 0.92 2.32 12.99
C LEU A 101 1.26 2.62 11.52
N MET A 102 1.04 1.65 10.63
CA MET A 102 1.28 1.79 9.19
C MET A 102 0.43 2.90 8.56
N ILE A 103 -0.85 2.98 8.92
CA ILE A 103 -1.74 4.05 8.46
C ILE A 103 -1.20 5.40 8.96
N THR A 104 -0.91 5.52 10.25
CA THR A 104 -0.41 6.77 10.85
C THR A 104 0.89 7.23 10.18
N LEU A 105 1.84 6.32 9.97
CA LEU A 105 3.09 6.60 9.27
C LEU A 105 2.85 7.02 7.82
N ALA A 106 1.92 6.39 7.10
CA ALA A 106 1.60 6.78 5.73
C ALA A 106 1.08 8.22 5.63
N PHE A 107 0.17 8.61 6.53
CA PHE A 107 -0.32 10.00 6.60
C PHE A 107 0.81 10.98 6.97
N LEU A 108 1.66 10.61 7.92
CA LEU A 108 2.79 11.43 8.36
C LEU A 108 3.81 11.66 7.25
N VAL A 109 4.16 10.61 6.50
CA VAL A 109 5.09 10.69 5.35
C VAL A 109 4.52 11.59 4.27
N VAL A 110 3.22 11.46 3.93
CA VAL A 110 2.57 12.34 2.95
C VAL A 110 2.62 13.80 3.39
N TYR A 111 2.25 14.08 4.64
CA TYR A 111 2.31 15.42 5.20
C TYR A 111 3.73 16.01 5.12
N LEU A 112 4.71 15.29 5.64
CA LEU A 112 6.11 15.73 5.69
C LEU A 112 6.70 15.89 4.28
N SER A 113 6.30 15.06 3.31
CA SER A 113 6.79 15.13 1.92
C SER A 113 6.53 16.48 1.25
N ILE A 114 5.44 17.15 1.63
CA ILE A 114 5.04 18.46 1.11
C ILE A 114 5.59 19.57 2.00
N VAL A 115 5.44 19.46 3.33
CA VAL A 115 5.83 20.52 4.25
C VAL A 115 7.35 20.73 4.29
N GLN A 116 8.16 19.68 4.16
CA GLN A 116 9.62 19.80 4.10
C GLN A 116 10.12 20.70 2.96
N LYS A 117 9.32 20.86 1.89
CA LYS A 117 9.68 21.75 0.76
C LYS A 117 9.64 23.22 1.16
N LYS A 118 8.83 23.57 2.16
CA LYS A 118 8.69 24.93 2.71
C LYS A 118 9.58 25.15 3.94
N SER A 119 9.84 24.08 4.70
CA SER A 119 10.63 24.12 5.93
C SER A 119 11.74 23.06 5.88
N PRO A 120 12.95 23.43 5.44
CA PRO A 120 14.07 22.50 5.25
C PRO A 120 14.49 21.74 6.52
N GLU A 121 14.24 22.32 7.69
CA GLU A 121 14.51 21.72 9.00
C GLU A 121 13.76 20.40 9.21
N LEU A 122 12.60 20.23 8.56
CA LEU A 122 11.78 19.02 8.65
C LEU A 122 12.26 17.88 7.73
N ARG A 123 13.29 18.11 6.92
CA ARG A 123 13.81 17.10 5.98
C ARG A 123 14.31 15.85 6.70
N TYR A 124 14.98 16.00 7.85
CA TYR A 124 15.44 14.84 8.63
C TYR A 124 14.27 14.06 9.24
N ALA A 125 13.22 14.75 9.69
CA ALA A 125 12.01 14.11 10.19
C ALA A 125 11.29 13.34 9.07
N PHE A 126 11.23 13.89 7.85
CA PHE A 126 10.70 13.21 6.69
C PHE A 126 11.47 11.91 6.37
N ILE A 127 12.80 12.00 6.26
CA ILE A 127 13.66 10.84 5.98
C ILE A 127 13.51 9.77 7.06
N LEU A 128 13.45 10.17 8.33
CA LEU A 128 13.24 9.23 9.43
C LEU A 128 11.88 8.54 9.33
N ALA A 129 10.80 9.30 9.10
CA ALA A 129 9.46 8.74 8.98
C ALA A 129 9.33 7.78 7.80
N GLU A 130 9.94 8.11 6.66
CA GLU A 130 10.00 7.24 5.49
C GLU A 130 10.78 5.96 5.79
N PHE A 131 11.94 6.06 6.44
CA PHE A 131 12.75 4.91 6.83
C PHE A 131 11.98 3.99 7.79
N VAL A 132 11.32 4.55 8.80
CA VAL A 132 10.51 3.78 9.75
C VAL A 132 9.34 3.08 9.05
N LEU A 133 8.65 3.75 8.13
CA LEU A 133 7.56 3.14 7.35
C LEU A 133 8.05 1.95 6.51
N VAL A 134 9.14 2.14 5.76
CA VAL A 134 9.70 1.06 4.92
C VAL A 134 10.22 -0.08 5.79
N PHE A 135 10.96 0.22 6.85
CA PHE A 135 11.53 -0.77 7.74
C PHE A 135 10.45 -1.61 8.43
N THR A 136 9.41 -0.97 8.96
CA THR A 136 8.27 -1.67 9.59
C THR A 136 7.50 -2.54 8.59
N MET A 137 7.32 -2.07 7.35
CA MET A 137 6.71 -2.86 6.28
C MET A 137 7.54 -4.09 5.92
N LEU A 138 8.86 -3.94 5.78
CA LEU A 138 9.77 -5.05 5.50
C LEU A 138 9.79 -6.08 6.63
N LEU A 139 9.85 -5.63 7.88
CA LEU A 139 9.75 -6.52 9.04
C LEU A 139 8.43 -7.28 9.05
N HIS A 140 7.32 -6.60 8.78
CA HIS A 140 6.02 -7.25 8.72
C HIS A 140 5.98 -8.36 7.66
N ILE A 141 6.51 -8.10 6.46
CA ILE A 141 6.59 -9.09 5.38
C ILE A 141 7.52 -10.26 5.78
N ALA A 142 8.68 -9.95 6.34
CA ALA A 142 9.67 -10.95 6.75
C ALA A 142 9.10 -11.89 7.83
N PHE A 143 8.47 -11.32 8.86
CA PHE A 143 7.84 -12.10 9.92
C PHE A 143 6.64 -12.90 9.42
N ARG A 144 5.78 -12.31 8.57
CA ARG A 144 4.67 -13.05 7.95
C ARG A 144 5.17 -14.26 7.16
N ARG A 145 6.27 -14.11 6.42
CA ARG A 145 6.87 -15.21 5.66
C ARG A 145 7.54 -16.26 6.55
N TYR A 146 8.20 -15.83 7.61
CA TYR A 146 8.85 -16.74 8.56
C TYR A 146 7.82 -17.56 9.32
N TYR A 147 6.88 -16.91 9.99
CA TYR A 147 5.86 -17.59 10.79
C TYR A 147 4.88 -18.38 9.93
N GLY A 148 4.53 -17.92 8.73
CA GLY A 148 3.70 -18.70 7.79
C GLY A 148 4.40 -19.92 7.16
N ARG A 149 5.70 -20.13 7.41
CA ARG A 149 6.39 -21.38 7.05
C ARG A 149 6.58 -22.31 8.23
N VAL A 150 6.67 -21.75 9.44
CA VAL A 150 7.00 -22.47 10.67
C VAL A 150 5.75 -23.00 11.37
N MET A 151 4.63 -22.29 11.23
CA MET A 151 3.29 -22.70 11.68
C MET A 151 2.48 -23.20 10.49
#